data_AF-A0A948CX80-F1
#
_entry.id   AF-A0A948CX80-F1
#
_cell.length_a   1.000
_cell.length_b   1.000
_cell.length_c   1.000
_cell.angle_alpha   90.00
_cell.angle_beta   90.00
_cell.angle_gamma   90.00
#
_symmetry.space_group_name_H-M   'P 1'
#
loop_
_entity.id
_entity.type
_entity.pdbx_description
1 polymer ?
#
loop_
_entity_poly.entity_id
_entity_poly.type
_entity_poly.pdbx_seq_one_letter_code
_entity_poly.pdbx_strand_id
1 'polypeptide(L)'
;MIVPMKKITVLVQSKDMDPALKTMGARGVLHIEHQNAPHSDDIAVLEEKLNYVSRAIEILPDLEKEKHVSAEPEKIVSEILHIAEKREISLESMKKINRDIDAWKEWGNFDPELMDDLKDKGIWVRLCKISK
;
A
#
# COMPACT_ATOMS: atom_id res chain seq x y z
N MET A 1 -37.52 -10.33 -21.14
CA MET A 1 -38.38 -9.20 -21.57
C MET A 1 -37.70 -7.92 -21.12
N ILE A 2 -37.22 -7.08 -22.04
CA ILE A 2 -36.53 -5.82 -21.73
C ILE A 2 -37.59 -4.72 -21.59
N VAL A 3 -37.62 -4.03 -20.44
CA VAL A 3 -38.59 -2.95 -20.18
C VAL A 3 -38.13 -1.68 -20.90
N PRO A 4 -38.98 -0.98 -21.67
CA PRO A 4 -38.60 0.25 -22.34
C PRO A 4 -38.31 1.36 -21.31
N MET A 5 -37.09 1.88 -21.30
CA MET A 5 -36.69 3.00 -20.43
C MET A 5 -37.02 4.35 -21.08
N LYS A 6 -37.38 5.35 -20.26
CA LYS A 6 -37.61 6.73 -20.71
C LYS A 6 -36.44 7.62 -20.32
N LYS A 7 -35.89 8.37 -21.28
CA LYS A 7 -34.87 9.40 -21.01
C LYS A 7 -35.56 10.67 -20.51
N ILE A 8 -35.10 11.19 -19.37
CA ILE A 8 -35.60 12.43 -18.77
C ILE A 8 -34.45 13.43 -18.60
N THR A 9 -34.75 14.72 -18.75
CA THR A 9 -33.81 15.80 -18.47
C THR A 9 -34.38 16.65 -17.34
N VAL A 10 -33.64 16.80 -16.25
CA VAL A 10 -34.06 17.56 -15.07
C VAL A 10 -33.22 18.83 -15.02
N LEU A 11 -33.85 20.00 -15.04
CA LEU A 11 -33.19 21.27 -14.77
C LEU A 11 -33.29 21.60 -13.28
N VAL A 12 -32.15 21.88 -12.67
CA VAL A 12 -32.02 22.27 -11.26
C VAL A 12 -31.14 23.50 -11.14
N GLN A 13 -31.38 24.34 -10.13
CA GLN A 13 -30.48 25.44 -9.81
C GLN A 13 -29.16 24.88 -9.25
N SER A 14 -28.04 25.54 -9.54
CA SER A 14 -26.70 25.05 -9.14
C SER A 14 -26.59 24.82 -7.62
N LYS A 15 -27.25 25.65 -6.80
CA LYS A 15 -27.29 25.52 -5.34
C LYS A 15 -28.04 24.27 -4.84
N ASP A 16 -28.95 23.73 -5.66
CA ASP A 16 -29.84 22.62 -5.30
C ASP A 16 -29.39 21.30 -5.95
N MET A 17 -28.25 21.30 -6.65
CA MET A 17 -27.76 20.15 -7.41
C MET A 17 -27.51 18.92 -6.51
N ASP A 18 -26.74 19.08 -5.43
CA ASP A 18 -26.45 18.00 -4.47
C ASP A 18 -27.70 17.43 -3.76
N PRO A 19 -28.58 18.24 -3.16
CA PRO A 19 -29.78 17.72 -2.51
C PRO A 19 -30.75 17.07 -3.51
N ALA A 20 -30.85 17.60 -4.73
CA ALA A 20 -31.67 16.99 -5.78
C ALA A 20 -31.10 15.63 -6.21
N LEU A 21 -29.79 15.52 -6.44
CA LEU A 21 -29.12 14.27 -6.78
C LEU A 21 -29.27 13.22 -5.68
N LYS A 22 -29.04 13.59 -4.41
CA LYS A 22 -29.22 12.68 -3.26
C LYS A 22 -30.65 12.16 -3.17
N THR A 23 -31.64 13.04 -3.35
CA THR A 23 -33.06 12.65 -3.29
C THR A 23 -33.45 11.72 -4.44
N MET A 24 -32.97 12.00 -5.65
CA MET A 24 -33.21 11.17 -6.82
C MET A 24 -32.51 9.81 -6.73
N GLY A 25 -31.24 9.79 -6.29
CA GLY A 25 -30.46 8.58 -6.06
C GLY A 25 -31.07 7.67 -4.98
N ALA A 26 -31.56 8.26 -3.88
CA ALA A 26 -32.22 7.50 -2.80
C ALA A 26 -33.48 6.77 -3.26
N ARG A 27 -34.18 7.28 -4.28
CA ARG A 27 -35.37 6.61 -4.85
C ARG A 27 -35.00 5.45 -5.78
N GLY A 28 -33.77 5.38 -6.30
CA GLY A 28 -33.25 4.25 -7.08
C GLY A 28 -33.91 4.00 -8.44
N VAL A 29 -34.77 4.91 -8.91
CA VAL A 29 -35.57 4.73 -10.14
C VAL A 29 -34.88 5.24 -11.41
N LEU A 30 -33.76 5.94 -11.26
CA LEU A 30 -33.08 6.66 -12.33
C LEU A 30 -31.67 6.13 -12.52
N HIS A 31 -31.28 5.96 -13.78
CA HIS A 31 -29.90 5.73 -14.17
C HIS A 31 -29.30 7.09 -14.57
N ILE A 32 -28.41 7.63 -13.72
CA ILE A 32 -27.79 8.93 -13.95
C ILE A 32 -26.65 8.75 -14.95
N GLU A 33 -26.77 9.36 -16.12
CA GLU A 33 -25.70 9.45 -17.11
C GLU A 33 -24.93 10.76 -16.91
N HIS A 34 -23.61 10.66 -16.74
CA HIS A 34 -22.73 11.81 -16.71
C HIS A 34 -22.43 12.22 -18.16
N GLN A 35 -22.82 13.44 -18.56
CA GLN A 35 -22.46 13.95 -19.90
C GLN A 35 -20.96 14.24 -20.02
N ASN A 36 -20.32 14.63 -18.91
CA ASN A 36 -18.88 14.79 -18.78
C ASN A 36 -18.43 14.05 -17.51
N ALA A 37 -17.22 13.47 -17.52
CA ALA A 37 -16.67 12.87 -16.31
C ALA A 37 -16.68 13.91 -15.17
N PRO A 38 -17.27 13.61 -14.02
CA PRO A 38 -17.30 14.55 -12.92
C PRO A 38 -15.87 14.74 -12.42
N HIS A 39 -15.37 15.97 -12.53
CA HIS A 39 -14.06 16.38 -12.01
C HIS A 39 -14.33 17.42 -10.92
N SER A 40 -14.01 17.06 -9.68
CA SER A 40 -14.05 17.94 -8.52
C SER A 40 -12.87 17.55 -7.63
N ASP A 41 -12.26 18.52 -6.96
CA ASP A 41 -11.20 18.27 -5.97
C ASP A 41 -11.70 17.30 -4.88
N ASP A 42 -12.99 17.37 -4.53
CA ASP A 42 -13.60 16.46 -3.55
C ASP A 42 -13.62 15.00 -4.01
N ILE A 43 -13.76 14.76 -5.32
CA ILE A 43 -13.76 13.40 -5.88
C ILE A 43 -12.36 12.82 -5.83
N ALA A 44 -11.34 13.61 -6.18
CA ALA A 44 -9.95 13.18 -6.10
C ALA A 44 -9.54 12.79 -4.67
N VAL A 45 -9.95 13.59 -3.67
CA VAL A 45 -9.70 13.28 -2.25
C VAL A 45 -10.41 11.99 -1.83
N LEU A 46 -11.64 11.76 -2.28
CA LEU A 46 -12.38 10.54 -1.99
C LEU A 46 -11.77 9.30 -2.67
N GLU A 47 -11.31 9.43 -3.91
CA GLU A 47 -10.59 8.37 -4.63
C GLU A 47 -9.28 8.02 -3.92
N GLU A 48 -8.53 9.03 -3.45
CA GLU A 48 -7.32 8.81 -2.68
C GLU A 48 -7.61 8.06 -1.37
N LYS A 49 -8.63 8.49 -0.62
CA LYS A 49 -9.08 7.79 0.60
C LYS A 49 -9.50 6.35 0.31
N LEU A 50 -10.21 6.11 -0.79
CA LEU A 50 -10.67 4.77 -1.17
C LEU A 50 -9.48 3.86 -1.52
N ASN A 51 -8.50 4.38 -2.26
CA ASN A 51 -7.26 3.67 -2.56
C ASN A 51 -6.46 3.37 -1.30
N TYR A 52 -6.40 4.32 -0.36
CA TYR A 52 -5.70 4.17 0.91
C TYR A 52 -6.28 3.03 1.75
N VAL A 53 -7.60 2.97 1.86
CA VAL A 53 -8.31 1.88 2.56
C VAL A 53 -8.16 0.55 1.83
N SER A 54 -8.27 0.54 0.50
CA SER A 54 -8.19 -0.69 -0.31
C SER A 54 -6.83 -1.37 -0.16
N ARG A 55 -5.73 -0.60 -0.16
CA ARG A 55 -4.38 -1.13 0.09
C ARG A 55 -4.26 -1.78 1.46
N ALA A 56 -4.84 -1.18 2.50
CA ALA A 56 -4.81 -1.76 3.84
C ALA A 56 -5.60 -3.09 3.90
N ILE A 57 -6.72 -3.19 3.18
CA ILE A 57 -7.50 -4.43 3.09
C ILE A 57 -6.72 -5.53 2.37
N GLU A 58 -6.04 -5.21 1.26
CA GLU A 58 -5.24 -6.17 0.49
C GLU A 58 -4.08 -6.79 1.29
N ILE A 59 -3.54 -6.06 2.27
CA ILE A 59 -2.47 -6.54 3.14
C ILE A 59 -3.00 -7.53 4.18
N LEU A 60 -4.27 -7.40 4.57
CA LEU A 60 -4.86 -8.23 5.60
C LEU A 60 -5.26 -9.60 5.04
N PRO A 61 -5.01 -10.69 5.77
CA PRO A 61 -5.52 -12.01 5.39
C PRO A 61 -7.05 -12.03 5.48
N ASP A 62 -7.69 -12.89 4.69
CA ASP A 62 -9.13 -13.16 4.80
C ASP A 62 -9.44 -13.75 6.18
N LEU A 63 -9.90 -12.89 7.09
CA LEU A 63 -10.33 -13.24 8.43
C LEU A 63 -11.86 -13.22 8.51
N GLU A 64 -12.41 -14.07 9.37
CA GLU A 64 -13.84 -14.03 9.67
C GLU A 64 -14.20 -12.66 10.26
N LYS A 65 -15.25 -12.05 9.71
CA LYS A 65 -15.66 -10.68 10.03
C LYS A 65 -16.32 -10.65 11.41
N GLU A 66 -15.55 -10.42 12.46
CA GLU A 66 -16.10 -10.08 13.77
C GLU A 66 -16.63 -8.64 13.80
N LYS A 67 -17.84 -8.45 14.34
CA LYS A 67 -18.59 -7.17 14.30
C LYS A 67 -18.20 -6.18 15.40
N HIS A 68 -16.93 -6.11 15.78
CA HIS A 68 -16.50 -5.19 16.84
C HIS A 68 -15.38 -4.27 16.39
N VAL A 69 -15.71 -3.01 16.14
CA VAL A 69 -14.73 -1.92 16.11
C VAL A 69 -15.34 -0.66 16.71
N SER A 70 -14.74 -0.16 17.79
CA SER A 70 -15.04 1.14 18.44
C SER A 70 -13.91 2.15 18.19
N ALA A 71 -13.07 1.91 17.19
CA ALA A 71 -11.89 2.72 16.89
C ALA A 71 -12.08 3.53 15.61
N GLU A 72 -11.37 4.67 15.53
CA GLU A 72 -11.34 5.54 14.37
C GLU A 72 -10.73 4.80 13.16
N PRO A 73 -11.48 4.59 12.06
CA PRO A 73 -11.03 3.77 10.94
C PRO A 73 -9.78 4.34 10.24
N GLU A 74 -9.63 5.66 10.19
CA GLU A 74 -8.46 6.31 9.57
C GLU A 74 -7.15 5.99 10.33
N LYS A 75 -7.22 5.90 11.67
CA LYS A 75 -6.05 5.53 12.49
C LYS A 75 -5.65 4.07 12.27
N ILE A 76 -6.62 3.18 12.17
CA ILE A 76 -6.36 1.75 11.91
C ILE A 76 -5.68 1.55 10.55
N VAL A 77 -6.19 2.20 9.51
CA VAL A 77 -5.64 2.08 8.15
C VAL A 77 -4.20 2.58 8.09
N SER A 78 -3.91 3.72 8.73
CA SER A 78 -2.54 4.25 8.78
C SER A 78 -1.59 3.35 9.59
N GLU A 79 -2.05 2.76 10.68
CA GLU A 79 -1.27 1.80 11.47
C GLU A 79 -0.94 0.52 10.69
N ILE A 80 -1.91 -0.05 9.97
CA ILE A 80 -1.70 -1.22 9.11
C ILE A 80 -0.60 -0.95 8.08
N LEU A 81 -0.70 0.19 7.38
CA LEU A 81 0.26 0.55 6.34
C LEU A 81 1.65 0.82 6.91
N HIS A 82 1.76 1.44 8.08
CA HIS A 82 3.03 1.66 8.77
C HIS A 82 3.70 0.35 9.19
N ILE A 83 2.93 -0.61 9.69
CA ILE A 83 3.45 -1.93 10.05
C ILE A 83 3.91 -2.69 8.79
N ALA A 84 3.16 -2.59 7.69
CA ALA A 84 3.52 -3.20 6.43
C ALA A 84 4.83 -2.64 5.87
N GLU A 85 5.04 -1.32 5.94
CA GLU A 85 6.28 -0.67 5.53
C GLU A 85 7.48 -1.13 6.39
N LYS A 86 7.33 -1.15 7.72
CA LYS A 86 8.36 -1.66 8.64
C LYS A 86 8.73 -3.12 8.35
N ARG A 87 7.75 -3.94 8.00
CA ARG A 87 7.96 -5.34 7.62
C ARG A 87 8.83 -5.44 6.37
N GLU A 88 8.58 -4.63 5.35
CA GLU A 88 9.37 -4.65 4.11
C GLU A 88 10.81 -4.22 4.36
N ILE A 89 11.02 -3.12 5.09
CA ILE A 89 12.36 -2.65 5.47
C ILE A 89 13.14 -3.73 6.23
N SER A 90 12.46 -4.42 7.15
CA SER A 90 13.07 -5.51 7.93
C SER A 90 13.43 -6.71 7.05
N LEU A 91 12.57 -7.07 6.09
CA LEU A 91 12.82 -8.14 5.12
C LEU A 91 14.00 -7.83 4.21
N GLU A 92 14.11 -6.60 3.71
CA GLU A 92 15.27 -6.15 2.94
C GLU A 92 16.56 -6.22 3.75
N SER A 93 16.51 -5.76 4.99
CA SER A 93 17.65 -5.82 5.92
C SER A 93 18.09 -7.27 6.16
N MET A 94 17.15 -8.19 6.39
CA MET A 94 17.44 -9.62 6.51
C MET A 94 18.05 -10.20 5.23
N LYS A 95 17.52 -9.86 4.05
CA LYS A 95 18.08 -10.30 2.77
C LYS A 95 19.53 -9.83 2.60
N LYS A 96 19.83 -8.59 2.99
CA LYS A 96 21.18 -8.04 2.93
C LYS A 96 22.13 -8.79 3.87
N ILE A 97 21.75 -8.96 5.12
CA ILE A 97 22.54 -9.70 6.11
C ILE A 97 22.76 -11.15 5.66
N ASN A 98 21.74 -11.82 5.12
CA ASN A 98 21.87 -13.18 4.61
C ASN A 98 22.83 -13.27 3.42
N ARG A 99 22.80 -12.29 2.50
CA ARG A 99 23.78 -12.23 1.40
C ARG A 99 25.20 -12.06 1.93
N ASP A 100 25.37 -11.19 2.93
CA ASP A 100 26.67 -10.99 3.57
C ASP A 100 27.13 -12.28 4.24
N ILE A 101 26.26 -12.96 5.02
CA ILE A 101 26.56 -14.26 5.65
C ILE A 101 26.94 -15.29 4.60
N ASP A 102 26.19 -15.44 3.52
CA ASP A 102 26.50 -16.41 2.46
C ASP A 102 27.84 -16.09 1.79
N ALA A 103 28.14 -14.81 1.55
CA ALA A 103 29.43 -14.38 1.03
C ALA A 103 30.57 -14.71 1.99
N TRP A 104 30.38 -14.50 3.30
CA TRP A 104 31.37 -14.80 4.34
C TRP A 104 31.54 -16.30 4.62
N LYS A 105 30.47 -17.08 4.47
CA LYS A 105 30.45 -18.54 4.70
C LYS A 105 31.42 -19.28 3.81
N GLU A 106 31.65 -18.79 2.58
CA GLU A 106 32.63 -19.37 1.66
C GLU A 106 34.08 -19.24 2.16
N TRP A 107 34.38 -18.25 3.00
CA TRP A 107 35.72 -18.01 3.54
C TRP A 107 35.98 -18.78 4.84
N GLY A 108 34.96 -19.42 5.40
CA GLY A 108 35.06 -20.22 6.62
C GLY A 108 35.23 -19.37 7.88
N ASN A 109 35.72 -20.02 8.94
CA ASN A 109 35.89 -19.40 10.25
C ASN A 109 37.27 -18.74 10.31
N PHE A 110 37.37 -17.47 9.95
CA PHE A 110 38.60 -16.69 10.11
C PHE A 110 38.41 -15.66 11.23
N ASP A 111 39.49 -15.38 11.95
CA ASP A 111 39.51 -14.37 13.00
C ASP A 111 39.89 -13.02 12.39
N PRO A 112 39.01 -12.00 12.43
CA PRO A 112 39.34 -10.66 11.95
C PRO A 112 40.52 -10.04 12.69
N GLU A 113 40.71 -10.37 13.98
CA GLU A 113 41.78 -9.81 14.81
C GLU A 113 43.17 -10.23 14.29
N LEU A 114 43.30 -11.45 13.77
CA LEU A 114 44.54 -11.92 13.14
C LEU A 114 44.88 -11.13 11.87
N MET A 115 43.89 -10.62 11.14
CA MET A 115 44.14 -9.79 9.95
C MET A 115 44.58 -8.38 10.32
N ASP A 116 44.03 -7.81 11.39
CA ASP A 116 44.45 -6.50 11.89
C ASP A 116 45.87 -6.57 12.49
N ASP A 117 46.19 -7.62 13.25
CA ASP A 117 47.54 -7.88 13.78
C ASP A 117 48.61 -8.02 12.67
N LEU A 118 48.24 -8.63 11.54
CA LEU A 118 49.12 -8.77 10.38
C LEU A 118 49.33 -7.43 9.68
N LYS A 119 48.29 -6.59 9.63
CA LYS A 119 48.36 -5.25 9.06
C LYS A 119 49.26 -4.32 9.88
N ASP A 120 49.20 -4.40 11.20
CA ASP A 120 50.10 -3.67 12.10
C ASP A 120 51.57 -4.10 11.95
N LYS A 121 51.81 -5.34 11.50
CA LYS A 121 53.14 -5.85 11.13
C LYS A 121 53.54 -5.54 9.69
N GLY A 122 52.74 -4.75 8.96
CA GLY A 122 53.00 -4.33 7.58
C GLY A 122 52.60 -5.36 6.50
N ILE A 123 51.91 -6.43 6.87
CA ILE A 123 51.47 -7.49 5.95
C ILE A 123 50.01 -7.26 5.57
N TRP A 124 49.76 -7.05 4.29
CA TRP A 124 48.40 -6.84 3.75
C TRP A 124 47.81 -8.15 3.24
N VAL A 125 46.77 -8.63 3.89
CA VAL A 125 46.04 -9.83 3.47
C VAL A 125 44.84 -9.42 2.62
N ARG A 126 44.67 -10.07 1.46
CA ARG A 126 43.49 -9.90 0.62
C ARG A 126 42.90 -11.25 0.28
N LEU A 127 41.62 -11.42 0.59
CA LEU A 127 40.83 -12.60 0.24
C LEU A 127 40.46 -12.52 -1.24
N CYS A 128 40.99 -13.42 -2.06
CA CYS A 128 40.77 -13.46 -3.50
C CYS A 128 40.10 -14.78 -3.90
N LYS A 129 38.91 -14.70 -4.52
CA LYS A 129 38.21 -15.84 -5.12
C LYS A 129 38.52 -15.84 -6.61
N ILE A 130 39.04 -16.96 -7.12
CA ILE A 130 39.19 -17.17 -8.57
C ILE A 130 37.88 -17.76 -9.06
N SER A 131 37.12 -17.00 -9.83
CA SER A 131 35.97 -17.54 -10.57
C SER A 131 36.48 -18.41 -11.70
N LYS A 132 35.95 -19.62 -11.82
CA LYS A 132 36.12 -20.47 -13.01
C LYS A 132 35.15 -20.06 -14.10
#